data_AF-A0A4U5V4F6-F1
#
_entry.id   AF-A0A4U5V4F6-F1
#
_cell.length_a   1.000
_cell.length_b   1.000
_cell.length_c   1.000
_cell.angle_alpha   90.00
_cell.angle_beta   90.00
_cell.angle_gamma   90.00
#
_symmetry.space_group_name_H-M   'P 1'
#
loop_
_entity.id
_entity.type
_entity.pdbx_description
1 polymer ?
#
loop_
_entity_poly.entity_id
_entity_poly.type
_entity_poly.pdbx_seq_one_letter_code
_entity_poly.pdbx_strand_id
1 'polypeptide(L)'
;MNFPNPLNAMQILWINIIMDGPPAQSLGVEPVDRDVIRKPPRNVRDSIITRSLLVKVLVSALIIVCGTLFVFWRELQDNVITPRDTTMTFTCFVFFDMFNALSSRSQTRMVHEMGLCSNRTFCYAVLASIMGQLLVIYFPPLQNIFQTESLSILDLLFLVTLTSSVCVVSEAIKTVERWRGVEKSPPTDSFHEV
;
A
#
# COMPACT_ATOMS: atom_id res chain seq x y z
N MET A 1 10.47 -24.12 18.64
CA MET A 1 11.15 -22.94 18.06
C MET A 1 10.28 -21.73 18.40
N ASN A 2 10.63 -20.97 19.44
CA ASN A 2 9.95 -19.72 19.74
C ASN A 2 10.50 -18.68 18.76
N PHE A 3 9.85 -18.53 17.60
CA PHE A 3 10.16 -17.40 16.74
C PHE A 3 9.72 -16.14 17.48
N PRO A 4 10.66 -15.27 17.79
CA PRO A 4 10.32 -14.09 18.54
C PRO A 4 9.61 -13.08 17.62
N ASN A 5 8.70 -12.31 18.22
CA ASN A 5 7.70 -11.56 17.47
C ASN A 5 8.34 -10.39 16.69
N PRO A 6 8.20 -10.32 15.36
CA PRO A 6 8.80 -9.26 14.55
C PRO A 6 8.25 -7.87 14.85
N LEU A 7 7.04 -7.76 15.41
CA LEU A 7 6.38 -6.49 15.71
C LEU A 7 5.82 -6.47 17.13
N ASN A 8 6.04 -5.36 17.84
CA ASN A 8 5.43 -5.13 19.14
C ASN A 8 3.93 -4.79 18.99
N ALA A 9 3.09 -5.16 19.96
CA ALA A 9 1.68 -4.79 20.01
C ALA A 9 1.45 -3.28 19.85
N MET A 10 2.33 -2.45 20.43
CA MET A 10 2.28 -0.99 20.28
C MET A 10 2.48 -0.55 18.83
N GLN A 11 3.41 -1.18 18.11
CA GLN A 11 3.70 -0.90 16.70
C GLN A 11 2.51 -1.28 15.81
N ILE A 12 1.87 -2.42 16.07
CA ILE A 12 0.68 -2.86 15.35
C ILE A 12 -0.50 -1.90 15.58
N LEU A 13 -0.68 -1.42 16.82
CA LEU A 13 -1.73 -0.44 17.13
C LEU A 13 -1.49 0.89 16.40
N TRP A 14 -0.24 1.34 16.34
CA TRP A 14 0.14 2.53 15.59
C TRP A 14 -0.17 2.42 14.11
N ILE A 15 0.18 1.29 13.49
CA ILE A 15 -0.12 1.00 12.08
C ILE A 15 -1.61 1.17 11.81
N ASN A 16 -2.45 0.45 12.56
CA ASN A 16 -3.89 0.41 12.29
C ASN A 16 -4.58 1.76 12.54
N ILE A 17 -4.17 2.52 13.56
CA ILE A 17 -4.85 3.76 13.96
C ILE A 17 -4.31 4.96 13.19
N ILE A 18 -2.99 5.14 13.20
CA ILE A 18 -2.36 6.37 12.72
C ILE A 18 -1.91 6.23 11.27
N MET A 19 -1.43 5.07 10.85
CA MET A 19 -0.85 4.92 9.52
C MET A 19 -1.90 4.60 8.46
N ASP A 20 -2.79 3.65 8.74
CA ASP A 20 -3.82 3.23 7.78
C ASP A 20 -5.09 4.09 7.83
N GLY A 21 -5.45 4.58 9.02
CA GLY A 21 -6.67 5.35 9.22
C GLY A 21 -6.79 6.58 8.31
N PRO A 22 -5.85 7.54 8.37
CA PRO A 22 -5.93 8.77 7.60
C PRO A 22 -5.92 8.56 6.08
N PRO A 23 -5.03 7.73 5.48
CA PRO A 23 -5.09 7.42 4.05
C PRO A 23 -6.43 6.78 3.64
N ALA A 24 -6.95 5.82 4.43
CA ALA A 24 -8.23 5.18 4.13
C ALA A 24 -9.40 6.18 4.12
N GLN A 25 -9.44 7.11 5.07
CA GLN A 25 -10.45 8.18 5.10
C GLN A 25 -10.29 9.14 3.91
N SER A 26 -9.05 9.47 3.56
CA SER A 26 -8.76 10.38 2.44
C SER A 26 -9.11 9.80 1.07
N LEU A 27 -9.06 8.48 0.91
CA LEU A 27 -9.53 7.78 -0.29
C LEU A 27 -11.06 7.87 -0.43
N GLY A 28 -11.80 7.99 0.67
CA GLY A 28 -13.25 8.19 0.65
C GLY A 28 -13.68 9.56 0.11
N VAL A 29 -12.78 10.57 0.13
CA VAL A 29 -13.03 11.91 -0.43
C VAL A 29 -12.40 12.10 -1.81
N GLU A 30 -11.88 11.04 -2.42
CA GLU A 30 -11.36 11.09 -3.78
C GLU A 30 -12.49 11.45 -4.76
N PRO A 31 -12.26 12.39 -5.71
CA PRO A 31 -13.28 12.78 -6.67
C PRO A 31 -13.74 11.59 -7.52
N VAL A 32 -15.06 11.52 -7.75
CA VAL A 32 -15.67 10.48 -8.58
C VAL A 32 -15.14 10.60 -10.02
N ASP A 33 -14.75 9.46 -10.60
CA ASP A 33 -14.30 9.39 -11.99
C ASP A 33 -15.40 9.92 -12.94
N ARG A 34 -15.07 10.85 -13.83
CA ARG A 34 -16.03 11.46 -14.76
C ARG A 34 -16.67 10.42 -15.69
N ASP A 35 -15.98 9.31 -15.94
CA ASP A 35 -16.48 8.21 -16.76
C ASP A 35 -17.57 7.40 -16.04
N VAL A 36 -17.78 7.57 -14.72
CA VAL A 36 -18.85 6.90 -13.96
C VAL A 36 -20.24 7.35 -14.43
N ILE A 37 -20.41 8.61 -14.82
CA ILE A 37 -21.70 9.15 -15.25
C ILE A 37 -22.21 8.45 -16.52
N ARG A 38 -21.29 7.92 -17.35
CA ARG A 38 -21.61 7.21 -18.60
C ARG A 38 -21.86 5.71 -18.41
N LYS A 39 -21.62 5.17 -17.21
CA LYS A 39 -21.82 3.74 -16.92
C LYS A 39 -23.27 3.49 -16.48
N PRO A 40 -23.87 2.35 -16.86
CA PRO A 40 -25.20 1.99 -16.39
C PRO A 40 -25.21 1.81 -14.85
N PRO A 41 -26.37 1.97 -14.19
CA PRO A 41 -26.49 1.75 -12.75
C PRO A 41 -25.97 0.36 -12.36
N ARG A 42 -25.16 0.31 -11.30
CA ARG A 42 -24.61 -0.95 -10.78
C ARG A 42 -25.75 -1.88 -10.36
N ASN A 43 -25.67 -3.16 -10.71
CA ASN A 43 -26.66 -4.15 -10.28
C ASN A 43 -26.49 -4.42 -8.78
N VAL A 44 -27.59 -4.41 -8.03
CA VAL A 44 -27.60 -4.68 -6.57
C VAL A 44 -27.13 -6.10 -6.22
N ARG A 45 -27.15 -7.02 -7.20
CA ARG A 45 -26.66 -8.40 -7.04
C ARG A 45 -25.14 -8.53 -7.22
N ASP A 46 -24.47 -7.50 -7.73
CA ASP A 46 -23.02 -7.54 -7.93
C ASP A 46 -22.30 -7.39 -6.58
N SER A 47 -21.38 -8.30 -6.29
CA SER A 47 -20.54 -8.25 -5.08
C SER A 47 -19.68 -6.98 -5.05
N ILE A 48 -19.50 -6.39 -3.86
CA ILE A 48 -18.55 -5.27 -3.65
C ILE A 48 -17.12 -5.76 -3.90
N ILE A 49 -16.81 -6.98 -3.47
CA ILE A 49 -15.51 -7.63 -3.67
C ILE A 49 -15.61 -8.50 -4.92
N THR A 50 -15.07 -8.00 -6.03
CA THR A 50 -14.96 -8.76 -7.29
C THR A 50 -13.71 -9.66 -7.24
N ARG A 51 -13.72 -10.80 -7.93
CA ARG A 51 -12.57 -11.72 -7.99
C ARG A 51 -11.27 -11.05 -8.44
N SER A 52 -11.31 -10.14 -9.43
CA SER A 52 -10.13 -9.37 -9.85
C SER A 52 -9.59 -8.48 -8.72
N LEU A 53 -10.47 -7.81 -7.96
CA LEU A 53 -10.07 -7.01 -6.79
C LEU A 53 -9.43 -7.89 -5.71
N LEU A 54 -10.03 -9.05 -5.41
CA LEU A 54 -9.49 -9.98 -4.43
C LEU A 54 -8.10 -10.48 -4.82
N VAL A 55 -7.89 -10.84 -6.09
CA VAL A 55 -6.57 -11.28 -6.59
C VAL A 55 -5.53 -10.16 -6.46
N LYS A 56 -5.88 -8.91 -6.80
CA LYS A 56 -4.98 -7.77 -6.62
C LYS A 56 -4.59 -7.57 -5.17
N VAL A 57 -5.56 -7.59 -4.25
CA VAL A 57 -5.30 -7.43 -2.81
C VAL A 57 -4.42 -8.57 -2.28
N LEU A 58 -4.69 -9.82 -2.69
CA LEU A 58 -3.87 -10.96 -2.29
C LEU A 58 -2.44 -10.88 -2.81
N VAL A 59 -2.25 -10.44 -4.06
CA VAL A 59 -0.90 -10.26 -4.63
C VAL A 59 -0.16 -9.14 -3.91
N SER A 60 -0.78 -7.99 -3.67
CA SER A 60 -0.16 -6.91 -2.87
C SER A 60 0.18 -7.40 -1.46
N ALA A 61 -0.75 -8.07 -0.78
CA ALA A 61 -0.51 -8.61 0.56
C ALA A 61 0.65 -9.62 0.58
N LEU A 62 0.72 -10.51 -0.41
CA LEU A 62 1.82 -11.47 -0.53
C LEU A 62 3.16 -10.75 -0.67
N ILE A 63 3.26 -9.71 -1.49
CA ILE A 63 4.51 -8.95 -1.68
C ILE A 63 4.89 -8.22 -0.39
N ILE A 64 3.93 -7.60 0.30
CA ILE A 64 4.18 -6.90 1.57
C ILE A 64 4.68 -7.89 2.62
N VAL A 65 4.01 -9.05 2.78
CA VAL A 65 4.42 -10.09 3.72
C VAL A 65 5.79 -10.66 3.36
N CYS A 66 6.04 -11.00 2.09
CA CYS A 66 7.33 -11.52 1.65
C CYS A 66 8.45 -10.49 1.81
N GLY A 67 8.20 -9.22 1.47
CA GLY A 67 9.18 -8.14 1.60
C GLY A 67 9.51 -7.81 3.04
N THR A 68 8.51 -7.75 3.92
CA THR A 68 8.72 -7.51 5.37
C THR A 68 9.43 -8.69 6.02
N LEU A 69 9.06 -9.92 5.67
CA LEU A 69 9.73 -11.12 6.16
C LEU A 69 11.18 -11.23 5.64
N PHE A 70 11.42 -10.81 4.40
CA PHE A 70 12.77 -10.74 3.83
C PHE A 70 13.66 -9.75 4.60
N VAL A 71 13.14 -8.55 4.91
CA VAL A 71 13.86 -7.58 5.75
C VAL A 71 14.10 -8.15 7.14
N PHE A 72 13.08 -8.73 7.77
CA PHE A 72 13.22 -9.36 9.08
C PHE A 72 14.29 -10.46 9.07
N TRP A 73 14.30 -11.34 8.06
CA TRP A 73 15.29 -12.41 7.95
C TRP A 73 16.71 -11.89 7.71
N ARG A 74 16.85 -10.81 6.93
CA ARG A 74 18.14 -10.14 6.70
C ARG A 74 18.72 -9.54 7.97
N GLU A 75 17.90 -8.91 8.80
CA GLU A 75 18.36 -8.29 10.05
C GLU A 75 18.59 -9.32 11.16
N LEU A 76 17.89 -10.47 11.12
CA LEU A 76 18.05 -11.55 12.10
C LEU A 76 19.35 -12.38 11.94
N GLN A 77 20.31 -11.95 11.11
CA GLN A 77 21.54 -12.71 10.85
C GLN A 77 22.40 -12.93 12.10
N ASP A 78 22.34 -12.00 13.07
CA ASP A 78 23.08 -12.11 14.33
C ASP A 78 22.38 -13.00 15.38
N ASN A 79 21.23 -13.62 15.04
CA ASN A 79 20.40 -14.48 15.90
C ASN A 79 19.94 -13.86 17.24
N VAL A 80 20.16 -12.55 17.42
CA VAL A 80 19.70 -11.75 18.55
C VAL A 80 18.75 -10.71 17.99
N ILE A 81 17.53 -10.62 18.54
CA ILE A 81 16.66 -9.51 18.17
C ILE A 81 17.14 -8.26 18.89
N THR A 82 17.50 -7.28 18.09
CA THR A 82 17.74 -5.94 18.56
C THR A 82 16.49 -5.08 18.34
N PRO A 83 16.29 -4.00 19.13
CA PRO A 83 15.27 -2.99 18.85
C PRO A 83 15.41 -2.38 17.44
N ARG A 84 16.63 -2.40 16.87
CA ARG A 84 16.87 -1.97 15.49
C ARG A 84 16.16 -2.86 14.47
N ASP A 85 16.19 -4.17 14.64
CA ASP A 85 15.58 -5.13 13.70
C ASP A 85 14.07 -4.95 13.64
N THR A 86 13.44 -4.84 14.82
CA THR A 86 12.00 -4.59 14.92
C THR A 86 11.64 -3.22 14.35
N THR A 87 12.49 -2.21 14.53
CA THR A 87 12.28 -0.88 13.92
C THR A 87 12.39 -0.92 12.40
N MET A 88 13.33 -1.69 11.85
CA MET A 88 13.46 -1.90 10.41
C MET A 88 12.23 -2.58 9.83
N THR A 89 11.78 -3.69 10.45
CA THR A 89 10.57 -4.40 10.00
C THR A 89 9.32 -3.54 10.12
N PHE A 90 9.18 -2.79 11.23
CA PHE A 90 8.09 -1.85 11.45
C PHE A 90 8.06 -0.75 10.38
N THR A 91 9.19 -0.10 10.11
CA THR A 91 9.29 0.98 9.11
C THR A 91 9.08 0.45 7.69
N CYS A 92 9.56 -0.77 7.42
CA CYS A 92 9.33 -1.46 6.16
C CYS A 92 7.84 -1.70 5.91
N PHE A 93 7.12 -2.23 6.91
CA PHE A 93 5.68 -2.47 6.83
C PHE A 93 4.91 -1.17 6.56
N VAL A 94 5.20 -0.11 7.33
CA VAL A 94 4.57 1.20 7.16
C VAL A 94 4.80 1.78 5.76
N PHE A 95 6.03 1.71 5.24
CA PHE A 95 6.31 2.20 3.89
C PHE A 95 5.61 1.36 2.81
N PHE A 96 5.56 0.04 2.98
CA PHE A 96 4.78 -0.82 2.10
C PHE A 96 3.30 -0.42 2.07
N ASP A 97 2.69 -0.13 3.21
CA ASP A 97 1.30 0.34 3.27
C ASP A 97 1.11 1.69 2.58
N MET A 98 2.05 2.63 2.73
CA MET A 98 1.98 3.92 2.02
C MET A 98 2.03 3.75 0.50
N PHE A 99 2.94 2.91 -0.01
CA PHE A 99 3.02 2.60 -1.45
C PHE A 99 1.81 1.80 -1.94
N ASN A 100 1.28 0.90 -1.11
CA ASN A 100 0.08 0.14 -1.43
C ASN A 100 -1.18 1.01 -1.44
N ALA A 101 -1.30 1.97 -0.52
CA ALA A 101 -2.38 2.96 -0.49
C ALA A 101 -2.35 3.84 -1.74
N LEU A 102 -1.16 4.27 -2.16
CA LEU A 102 -0.97 5.02 -3.41
C LEU A 102 -1.38 4.18 -4.63
N SER A 103 -1.01 2.90 -4.65
CA SER A 103 -1.39 1.97 -5.72
C SER A 103 -2.90 1.69 -5.74
N SER A 104 -3.54 1.67 -4.58
CA SER A 104 -4.97 1.40 -4.40
C SER A 104 -5.86 2.60 -4.70
N ARG A 105 -5.29 3.82 -4.75
CA ARG A 105 -6.00 5.06 -5.11
C ARG A 105 -6.74 4.98 -6.45
N SER A 106 -6.25 4.16 -7.38
CA SER A 106 -6.90 3.94 -8.66
C SER A 106 -7.01 2.46 -9.00
N GLN A 107 -8.21 1.99 -9.31
CA GLN A 107 -8.42 0.60 -9.70
C GLN A 107 -8.17 0.34 -11.19
N THR A 108 -8.22 1.39 -12.02
CA THR A 108 -8.23 1.29 -13.48
C THR A 108 -7.21 2.18 -14.18
N ARG A 109 -6.81 3.31 -13.58
CA ARG A 109 -5.81 4.21 -14.16
C ARG A 109 -4.44 4.02 -13.51
N MET A 110 -3.39 4.30 -14.26
CA MET A 110 -2.03 4.29 -13.74
C MET A 110 -1.84 5.44 -12.75
N VAL A 111 -1.01 5.25 -11.73
CA VAL A 111 -0.74 6.30 -10.72
C VAL A 111 -0.11 7.52 -11.40
N HIS A 112 0.71 7.26 -12.42
CA HIS A 112 1.34 8.29 -13.26
C HIS A 112 0.34 9.12 -14.09
N GLU A 113 -0.78 8.55 -14.52
CA GLU A 113 -1.79 9.27 -15.32
C GLU A 113 -2.71 10.17 -14.47
N MET A 114 -2.87 9.88 -13.17
CA MET A 114 -3.79 10.61 -12.28
C MET A 114 -3.14 11.78 -11.53
N GLY A 115 -1.81 11.88 -11.54
CA GLY A 115 -1.06 12.88 -10.78
C GLY A 115 -1.00 12.52 -9.28
N LEU A 116 0.22 12.34 -8.77
CA LEU A 116 0.50 11.99 -7.37
C LEU A 116 -0.14 12.97 -6.36
N CYS A 117 -0.32 14.24 -6.75
CA CYS A 117 -0.86 15.31 -5.91
C CYS A 117 -2.27 15.80 -6.32
N SER A 118 -3.00 15.04 -7.14
CA SER A 118 -4.34 15.47 -7.59
C SER A 118 -5.33 15.60 -6.41
N ASN A 119 -5.24 14.72 -5.40
CA ASN A 119 -5.96 14.85 -4.14
C ASN A 119 -5.03 15.38 -3.03
N ARG A 120 -5.21 16.66 -2.68
CA ARG A 120 -4.43 17.32 -1.60
C ARG A 120 -4.64 16.64 -0.25
N THR A 121 -5.85 16.15 0.04
CA THR A 121 -6.17 15.47 1.30
C THR A 121 -5.41 14.16 1.45
N PHE A 122 -5.33 13.37 0.37
CA PHE A 122 -4.52 12.15 0.35
C PHE A 122 -3.03 12.45 0.54
N CYS A 123 -2.52 13.48 -0.16
CA CYS A 123 -1.14 13.90 -0.02
C CYS A 123 -0.80 14.35 1.41
N TYR A 124 -1.70 15.10 2.06
CA TYR A 124 -1.54 15.48 3.46
C TYR A 124 -1.61 14.28 4.41
N ALA A 125 -2.50 13.31 4.16
CA ALA A 125 -2.58 12.09 4.95
C ALA A 125 -1.27 11.29 4.87
N VAL A 126 -0.76 11.03 3.65
CA VAL A 126 0.51 10.30 3.46
C VAL A 126 1.69 11.06 4.06
N LEU A 127 1.77 12.37 3.86
CA LEU A 127 2.84 13.20 4.43
C LEU A 127 2.80 13.19 5.95
N ALA A 128 1.62 13.30 6.56
CA ALA A 128 1.43 13.20 7.99
C ALA A 128 1.83 11.81 8.52
N SER A 129 1.49 10.72 7.83
CA SER A 129 1.90 9.35 8.20
C SER A 129 3.42 9.18 8.15
N ILE A 130 4.08 9.67 7.10
CA ILE A 130 5.55 9.63 7.00
C ILE A 130 6.19 10.46 8.11
N MET A 131 5.68 11.68 8.38
CA MET A 131 6.18 12.50 9.48
C MET A 131 5.99 11.83 10.84
N GLY A 132 4.84 11.18 11.06
CA GLY A 132 4.56 10.39 12.25
C GLY A 132 5.56 9.23 12.41
N GLN A 133 5.88 8.53 11.31
CA GLN A 133 6.88 7.45 11.34
C GLN A 133 8.25 7.97 11.75
N LEU A 134 8.70 9.07 11.14
CA LEU A 134 9.98 9.69 11.47
C LEU A 134 10.00 10.16 12.93
N LEU A 135 8.89 10.69 13.44
CA LEU A 135 8.78 11.09 14.84
C LEU A 135 8.92 9.89 15.79
N VAL A 136 8.29 8.74 15.48
CA VAL A 136 8.44 7.52 16.30
C VAL A 136 9.87 6.97 16.26
N ILE A 137 10.59 7.13 15.16
CA ILE A 137 11.96 6.62 15.00
C ILE A 137 13.01 7.54 15.60
N TYR A 138 12.80 8.86 15.62
CA TYR A 138 13.83 9.84 16.05
C TYR A 138 13.52 10.59 17.35
N PHE A 139 12.29 10.57 17.85
CA PHE A 139 11.92 11.30 19.06
C PHE A 139 12.05 10.40 20.32
N PRO A 140 12.94 10.72 21.28
CA PRO A 140 13.28 9.82 22.39
C PRO A 140 12.10 9.37 23.28
N PRO A 141 11.12 10.22 23.61
CA PRO A 141 9.95 9.78 24.36
C PRO A 141 9.12 8.71 23.65
N LEU A 142 8.99 8.80 22.32
CA LEU A 142 8.28 7.80 21.52
C LEU A 142 9.13 6.54 21.33
N GLN A 143 10.44 6.69 21.15
CA GLN A 143 11.37 5.56 21.06
C GLN A 143 11.24 4.61 22.27
N ASN A 144 11.13 5.15 23.48
CA ASN A 144 10.95 4.35 24.68
C ASN A 144 9.60 3.61 24.74
N ILE A 145 8.53 4.21 24.21
CA ILE A 145 7.17 3.62 24.20
C ILE A 145 7.06 2.53 23.12
N PHE A 146 7.60 2.80 21.94
CA PHE A 146 7.52 1.91 20.78
C PHE A 146 8.70 0.92 20.70
N GLN A 147 9.65 1.03 21.62
CA GLN A 147 10.90 0.27 21.66
C GLN A 147 11.63 0.33 20.32
N THR A 148 11.76 1.54 19.77
CA THR A 148 12.40 1.78 18.47
C THR A 148 13.80 2.36 18.62
N GLU A 149 14.64 2.12 17.62
CA GLU A 149 15.97 2.72 17.50
C GLU A 149 16.10 3.62 16.27
N SER A 150 17.04 4.56 16.32
CA SER A 150 17.29 5.46 15.19
C SER A 150 17.87 4.70 14.00
N LEU A 151 17.19 4.78 12.86
CA LEU A 151 17.67 4.22 11.60
C LEU A 151 18.62 5.18 10.87
N SER A 152 19.60 4.60 10.18
CA SER A 152 20.47 5.35 9.27
C SER A 152 19.70 5.77 8.02
N ILE A 153 20.13 6.86 7.38
CA ILE A 153 19.57 7.33 6.12
C ILE A 153 19.73 6.26 5.01
N LEU A 154 20.81 5.47 5.06
CA LEU A 154 21.02 4.36 4.12
C LEU A 154 19.98 3.25 4.29
N ASP A 155 19.60 2.95 5.53
CA ASP A 155 18.57 1.96 5.83
C ASP A 155 17.21 2.45 5.31
N LEU A 156 16.89 3.73 5.55
CA LEU A 156 15.68 4.35 5.00
C LEU A 156 15.64 4.32 3.47
N LEU A 157 16.75 4.66 2.81
CA LEU A 157 16.83 4.63 1.35
C LEU A 157 16.64 3.22 0.80
N PHE A 158 17.26 2.22 1.45
CA PHE A 158 17.06 0.81 1.13
C PHE A 158 15.60 0.41 1.29
N LEU A 159 14.96 0.76 2.41
CA LEU A 159 13.54 0.47 2.67
C LEU A 159 12.62 1.13 1.64
N VAL A 160 12.84 2.40 1.30
CA VAL A 160 12.06 3.11 0.28
C VAL A 160 12.21 2.43 -1.09
N THR A 161 13.43 2.04 -1.45
CA THR A 161 13.69 1.34 -2.72
C THR A 161 12.98 0.00 -2.76
N LEU A 162 13.10 -0.79 -1.69
CA LEU A 162 12.43 -2.10 -1.58
C LEU A 162 10.91 -1.95 -1.62
N THR A 163 10.35 -1.02 -0.85
CA THR A 163 8.90 -0.85 -0.69
C THR A 163 8.22 -0.28 -1.91
N SER A 164 8.94 0.53 -2.71
CA SER A 164 8.46 1.02 -4.01
C SER A 164 8.12 -0.11 -5.00
N SER A 165 8.70 -1.31 -4.83
CA SER A 165 8.44 -2.47 -5.69
C SER A 165 6.97 -2.90 -5.70
N VAL A 166 6.23 -2.73 -4.59
CA VAL A 166 4.79 -3.02 -4.54
C VAL A 166 4.02 -2.13 -5.52
N CYS A 167 4.42 -0.87 -5.65
CA CYS A 167 3.82 0.05 -6.60
C CYS A 167 4.05 -0.42 -8.04
N VAL A 168 5.30 -0.75 -8.38
CA VAL A 168 5.67 -1.25 -9.72
C VAL A 168 4.89 -2.52 -10.08
N VAL A 169 4.78 -3.48 -9.16
CA VAL A 169 4.02 -4.71 -9.40
C VAL A 169 2.53 -4.42 -9.56
N SER A 170 1.97 -3.55 -8.73
CA SER A 170 0.56 -3.15 -8.84
C SER A 170 0.24 -2.48 -10.18
N GLU A 171 1.14 -1.63 -10.68
CA GLU A 171 1.02 -1.01 -12.00
C GLU A 171 1.19 -2.01 -13.14
N ALA A 172 2.11 -2.98 -13.00
CA ALA A 172 2.27 -4.07 -13.97
C ALA A 172 0.99 -4.89 -14.10
N ILE A 173 0.33 -5.25 -12.98
CA ILE A 173 -0.94 -5.98 -12.98
C ILE A 173 -2.03 -5.18 -13.69
N LYS A 174 -2.17 -3.89 -13.38
CA LYS A 174 -3.15 -3.00 -14.05
C LYS A 174 -2.89 -2.93 -15.56
N THR A 175 -1.62 -2.86 -15.95
CA THR A 175 -1.23 -2.84 -17.36
C THR A 175 -1.61 -4.15 -18.03
N VAL A 176 -1.26 -5.31 -17.47
CA VAL A 176 -1.63 -6.63 -18.03
C VAL A 176 -3.15 -6.78 -18.16
N GLU A 177 -3.93 -6.31 -17.20
CA GLU A 177 -5.39 -6.32 -17.30
C GLU A 177 -5.93 -5.41 -18.40
N ARG A 178 -5.36 -4.21 -18.58
CA ARG A 178 -5.74 -3.30 -19.68
C ARG A 178 -5.48 -3.95 -21.03
N TRP A 179 -4.35 -4.65 -21.19
CA TRP A 179 -4.01 -5.37 -22.41
C TRP A 179 -4.98 -6.53 -22.67
N ARG A 180 -5.27 -7.34 -21.65
CA ARG A 180 -6.26 -8.44 -21.74
C ARG A 180 -7.71 -7.96 -21.95
N GLY A 181 -8.05 -6.76 -21.48
CA GLY A 181 -9.36 -6.15 -21.65
C GLY A 181 -9.60 -5.61 -23.06
N VAL A 182 -8.55 -5.11 -23.74
CA VAL A 182 -8.61 -4.69 -25.15
C VAL A 182 -8.91 -5.88 -26.08
N GLU A 183 -8.41 -7.07 -25.73
CA GLU A 183 -8.61 -8.30 -26.50
C GLU A 183 -10.02 -8.91 -26.35
N LYS A 184 -10.84 -8.37 -25.43
CA LYS A 184 -12.24 -8.77 -25.21
C LYS A 184 -13.27 -7.83 -25.85
N SER A 185 -12.89 -7.13 -26.92
CA SER A 185 -13.86 -6.44 -27.79
C SER A 185 -14.34 -7.45 -28.85
N PRO A 186 -15.54 -8.05 -28.78
CA PRO A 186 -16.08 -8.75 -29.93
C PRO A 186 -16.30 -7.72 -31.06
N PRO A 187 -16.19 -8.13 -32.34
CA PRO A 187 -16.42 -7.22 -33.46
C PRO A 187 -17.83 -6.64 -33.36
N THR A 188 -17.94 -5.38 -33.76
CA THR A 188 -19.19 -4.64 -33.90
C THR A 188 -20.09 -5.34 -34.90
N ASP A 189 -20.92 -6.28 -34.44
CA ASP A 189 -22.02 -6.80 -35.25
C ASP A 189 -23.24 -5.88 -35.08
N SER A 190 -23.31 -4.95 -36.01
CA SER A 190 -24.53 -4.57 -36.75
C SER A 190 -25.85 -5.10 -36.20
N PHE A 191 -26.60 -4.24 -35.50
CA PHE A 191 -28.08 -4.25 -35.55
C PHE A 191 -28.58 -2.80 -35.55
N HIS A 192 -28.39 -2.15 -36.69
CA HIS A 192 -29.48 -1.40 -37.30
C HIS A 192 -30.48 -2.43 -37.87
N GLU A 193 -31.79 -2.08 -37.85
CA GLU A 193 -32.95 -2.86 -38.30
C GLU A 193 -33.39 -3.92 -37.25
N VAL A 194 -34.55 -3.79 -36.58
CA VAL A 194 -35.92 -3.57 -37.07
C VAL A 194 -36.73 -2.69 -36.10
#